data_AF-A0A958S821-F1
#
_entry.id   AF-A0A958S821-F1
#
_cell.length_a   1.000
_cell.length_b   1.000
_cell.length_c   1.000
_cell.angle_alpha   90.00
_cell.angle_beta   90.00
_cell.angle_gamma   90.00
#
_symmetry.space_group_name_H-M   'P 1'
#
loop_
_entity.id
_entity.type
_entity.pdbx_description
1 polymer ?
#
loop_
_entity_poly.entity_id
_entity_poly.type
_entity_poly.pdbx_seq_one_letter_code
_entity_poly.pdbx_strand_id
1 'polypeptide(L)'
;MKKIIFLHLLLFSVLTTFSKNDSLEYYTDYSNQLLLKLGTVIKANKLEIENTNSNQVAKFSPVGRTSLGVAFNYKWLGLGVAFGLPSASDSKYKYGETKRLDAQLNIYSKKFGIDVIFQNYNGYYLENPKALAIWDKDYFPQLPKMQSASLGVGGYYFFNNKKFSYKAAYVRNVVQNKSAGSFLLGGYYSLDYAGFEEGAYNQDTITSFIPKELPLELRDSFDIKAFASSTYGLSFGYTYTLVMKRWFINISLAPGFGAKNLRLFNSKGENLSKSGTVSRITLRTALGYNGDKFQIGFTLYSRTANITFENYDIIPSTSNARFFVAKRFNVKRKKASDIQ
;
A
#
# COMPACT_ATOMS: atom_id res chain seq x y z
N MET A 1 33.91 -5.52 1.57
CA MET A 1 33.45 -6.05 2.88
C MET A 1 31.93 -6.10 2.89
N LYS A 2 31.33 -7.30 2.80
CA LYS A 2 29.86 -7.49 2.80
C LYS A 2 29.37 -7.46 4.25
N LYS A 3 28.66 -6.39 4.65
CA LYS A 3 27.94 -6.35 5.94
C LYS A 3 26.58 -7.03 5.75
N ILE A 4 26.47 -8.25 6.27
CA ILE A 4 25.20 -8.99 6.39
C ILE A 4 24.48 -8.41 7.61
N ILE A 5 23.34 -7.77 7.39
CA ILE A 5 22.45 -7.28 8.46
C ILE A 5 21.51 -8.43 8.82
N PHE A 6 21.72 -9.06 9.98
CA PHE A 6 20.78 -10.01 10.57
C PHE A 6 19.61 -9.25 11.19
N LEU A 7 18.44 -9.28 10.54
CA LEU A 7 17.19 -8.80 11.13
C LEU A 7 16.62 -9.89 12.05
N HIS A 8 16.84 -9.77 13.36
CA HIS A 8 16.18 -10.60 14.36
C HIS A 8 14.74 -10.12 14.56
N LEU A 9 13.76 -10.87 14.04
CA LEU A 9 12.34 -10.62 14.25
C LEU A 9 11.91 -11.29 15.57
N LEU A 10 11.84 -10.51 16.65
CA LEU A 10 11.28 -10.99 17.92
C LEU A 10 9.76 -11.10 17.82
N LEU A 11 9.26 -12.34 17.68
CA LEU A 11 7.84 -12.68 17.80
C LEU A 11 7.45 -12.75 19.28
N PHE A 12 6.81 -11.70 19.80
CA PHE A 12 6.11 -11.78 21.08
C PHE A 12 4.72 -12.40 20.87
N SER A 13 4.53 -13.65 21.29
CA SER A 13 3.22 -14.28 21.41
C SER A 13 2.57 -13.83 22.72
N VAL A 14 1.75 -12.78 22.67
CA VAL A 14 0.92 -12.38 23.82
C VAL A 14 -0.36 -13.22 23.80
N LEU A 15 -0.37 -14.31 24.58
CA LEU A 15 -1.57 -15.07 24.92
C LEU A 15 -2.31 -14.34 26.04
N THR A 16 -3.42 -13.67 25.72
CA THR A 16 -4.36 -13.15 26.72
C THR A 16 -5.64 -13.96 26.73
N THR A 17 -5.90 -14.64 27.84
CA THR A 17 -7.16 -15.29 28.21
C THR A 17 -8.12 -14.24 28.80
N PHE A 18 -9.27 -13.97 28.16
CA PHE A 18 -10.34 -13.12 28.73
C PHE A 18 -11.74 -13.47 28.21
N SER A 19 -12.73 -13.06 29.03
CA SER A 19 -14.16 -13.38 29.02
C SER A 19 -14.81 -13.51 27.64
N LYS A 20 -15.42 -14.67 27.41
CA LYS A 20 -16.01 -15.12 26.14
C LYS A 20 -17.37 -14.46 25.83
N ASN A 21 -18.06 -13.93 26.85
CA ASN A 21 -19.47 -13.52 26.73
C ASN A 21 -19.70 -12.21 25.95
N ASP A 22 -19.08 -11.09 26.32
CA ASP A 22 -19.33 -9.80 25.64
C ASP A 22 -18.90 -9.78 24.17
N SER A 23 -17.90 -10.60 23.83
CA SER A 23 -17.34 -10.66 22.48
C SER A 23 -18.25 -11.33 21.44
N LEU A 24 -19.06 -12.29 21.86
CA LEU A 24 -19.89 -13.08 20.94
C LEU A 24 -21.05 -12.26 20.36
N GLU A 25 -21.50 -11.24 21.09
CA GLU A 25 -22.57 -10.36 20.65
C GLU A 25 -22.15 -9.46 19.48
N TYR A 26 -20.94 -8.91 19.53
CA TYR A 26 -20.48 -7.93 18.54
C TYR A 26 -19.80 -8.55 17.32
N TYR A 27 -19.21 -9.74 17.45
CA TYR A 27 -18.58 -10.41 16.33
C TYR A 27 -18.61 -11.94 16.45
N THR A 28 -18.69 -12.61 15.30
CA THR A 28 -18.63 -14.07 15.18
C THR A 28 -17.30 -14.50 14.55
N ASP A 29 -16.60 -15.42 15.21
CA ASP A 29 -15.32 -15.94 14.75
C ASP A 29 -15.51 -17.20 13.87
N TYR A 30 -15.08 -17.09 12.61
CA TYR A 30 -15.05 -18.18 11.63
C TYR A 30 -13.62 -18.65 11.33
N SER A 31 -12.64 -18.32 12.17
CA SER A 31 -11.22 -18.67 11.94
C SER A 31 -10.99 -20.19 11.89
N ASN A 32 -11.85 -21.01 12.48
CA ASN A 32 -11.77 -22.48 12.38
C ASN A 32 -12.33 -23.05 11.07
N GLN A 33 -12.86 -22.21 10.18
CA GLN A 33 -13.24 -22.59 8.82
C GLN A 33 -12.15 -22.14 7.85
N LEU A 34 -11.94 -22.94 6.80
CA LEU A 34 -11.09 -22.54 5.69
C LEU A 34 -11.86 -21.57 4.80
N LEU A 35 -11.32 -20.37 4.61
CA LEU A 35 -11.88 -19.37 3.70
C LEU A 35 -11.00 -19.27 2.45
N LEU A 36 -11.48 -19.78 1.33
CA LEU A 36 -10.83 -19.60 0.02
C LEU A 36 -11.36 -18.34 -0.65
N LYS A 37 -10.47 -17.54 -1.24
CA LYS A 37 -10.76 -16.27 -1.92
C LYS A 37 -10.19 -16.33 -3.33
N LEU A 38 -10.98 -15.88 -4.29
CA LEU A 38 -10.57 -15.61 -5.66
C LEU A 38 -10.96 -14.16 -5.98
N GLY A 39 -10.07 -13.41 -6.61
CA GLY A 39 -10.33 -11.99 -6.82
C GLY A 39 -9.36 -11.28 -7.73
N THR A 40 -9.63 -9.99 -7.91
CA THR A 40 -8.78 -9.06 -8.66
C THR A 40 -8.12 -8.07 -7.72
N VAL A 41 -6.91 -7.63 -8.08
CA VAL A 41 -6.16 -6.62 -7.34
C VAL A 41 -5.60 -5.60 -8.33
N ILE A 42 -5.87 -4.33 -8.10
CA ILE A 42 -5.32 -3.20 -8.85
C ILE A 42 -4.46 -2.40 -7.87
N LYS A 43 -3.20 -2.17 -8.20
CA LYS A 43 -2.28 -1.37 -7.39
C LYS A 43 -1.71 -0.24 -8.22
N ALA A 44 -1.53 0.92 -7.60
CA ALA A 44 -0.76 2.02 -8.16
C ALA A 44 0.23 2.53 -7.10
N ASN A 45 1.44 2.83 -7.53
CA ASN A 45 2.46 3.50 -6.73
C ASN A 45 2.91 4.73 -7.53
N LYS A 46 2.22 5.85 -7.33
CA LYS A 46 2.48 7.09 -8.08
C LYS A 46 3.48 7.96 -7.32
N LEU A 47 4.19 8.78 -8.07
CA LEU A 47 5.08 9.80 -7.56
C LEU A 47 4.68 11.13 -8.20
N GLU A 48 4.45 12.14 -7.40
CA GLU A 48 4.27 13.50 -7.86
C GLU A 48 5.42 14.35 -7.34
N ILE A 49 6.01 15.18 -8.20
CA ILE A 49 7.07 16.14 -7.87
C ILE A 49 6.59 17.49 -8.33
N GLU A 50 6.39 18.40 -7.40
CA GLU A 50 6.09 19.80 -7.66
C GLU A 50 7.38 20.61 -7.49
N ASN A 51 7.68 21.48 -8.45
CA ASN A 51 8.66 22.54 -8.26
C ASN A 51 7.92 23.82 -7.85
N THR A 52 8.08 24.23 -6.60
CA THR A 52 7.37 25.37 -6.01
C THR A 52 7.89 26.73 -6.51
N ASN A 53 9.07 26.79 -7.14
CA ASN A 53 9.56 28.02 -7.78
C ASN A 53 8.84 28.29 -9.11
N SER A 54 8.54 27.24 -9.88
CA SER A 54 7.86 27.36 -11.18
C SER A 54 6.37 27.01 -11.13
N ASN A 55 5.87 26.53 -9.98
CA ASN A 55 4.53 25.95 -9.81
C ASN A 55 4.21 24.83 -10.82
N GLN A 56 5.23 24.15 -11.32
CA GLN A 56 5.08 23.02 -12.25
C GLN A 56 4.98 21.72 -11.46
N VAL A 57 4.12 20.82 -11.93
CA VAL A 57 3.86 19.54 -11.27
C VAL A 57 4.09 18.40 -12.26
N ALA A 58 5.02 17.51 -11.97
CA ALA A 58 5.27 16.29 -12.74
C ALA A 58 4.70 15.07 -12.03
N LYS A 59 3.81 14.34 -12.71
CA LYS A 59 3.11 13.16 -12.16
C LYS A 59 3.57 11.90 -12.86
N PHE A 60 4.14 10.96 -12.11
CA PHE A 60 4.66 9.70 -12.61
C PHE A 60 3.77 8.56 -12.12
N SER A 61 3.32 7.74 -13.05
CA SER A 61 2.53 6.56 -12.74
C SER A 61 3.17 5.30 -13.33
N PRO A 62 3.10 4.16 -12.61
CA PRO A 62 3.30 2.87 -13.23
C PRO A 62 2.10 2.55 -14.12
N VAL A 63 2.29 1.62 -15.05
CA VAL A 63 1.19 1.05 -15.83
C VAL A 63 0.33 0.20 -14.92
N GLY A 64 -0.91 0.64 -14.70
CA GLY A 64 -1.89 -0.07 -13.86
C GLY A 64 -2.19 -1.46 -14.43
N ARG A 65 -1.71 -2.51 -13.76
CA ARG A 65 -2.02 -3.90 -14.11
C ARG A 65 -2.97 -4.51 -13.11
N THR A 66 -4.15 -4.89 -13.60
CA THR A 66 -5.05 -5.81 -12.89
C THR A 66 -4.34 -7.13 -12.69
N SER A 67 -4.30 -7.61 -11.45
CA SER A 67 -3.84 -8.95 -11.12
C SER A 67 -5.02 -9.84 -10.77
N LEU A 68 -4.94 -11.12 -11.14
CA LEU A 68 -5.81 -12.16 -10.59
C LEU A 68 -5.10 -12.83 -9.42
N GLY A 69 -5.81 -13.01 -8.32
CA GLY A 69 -5.26 -13.56 -7.10
C GLY A 69 -6.12 -14.62 -6.46
N VAL A 70 -5.44 -15.58 -5.86
CA VAL A 70 -6.02 -16.61 -5.00
C VAL A 70 -5.45 -16.45 -3.60
N ALA A 71 -6.28 -16.63 -2.59
CA ALA A 71 -5.84 -16.59 -1.20
C ALA A 71 -6.65 -17.57 -0.35
N PHE A 72 -6.06 -18.05 0.73
CA PHE A 72 -6.76 -18.79 1.75
C PHE A 72 -6.54 -18.18 3.14
N ASN A 73 -7.48 -18.41 4.04
CA ASN A 73 -7.34 -18.07 5.46
C ASN A 73 -7.82 -19.25 6.28
N TYR A 74 -7.01 -19.71 7.23
CA TYR A 74 -7.34 -20.76 8.17
C TYR A 74 -6.64 -20.50 9.50
N LYS A 75 -7.42 -20.48 10.58
CA LYS A 75 -7.00 -20.06 11.91
C LYS A 75 -6.36 -18.66 11.87
N TRP A 76 -5.13 -18.56 12.34
CA TRP A 76 -4.34 -17.33 12.38
C TRP A 76 -3.58 -17.07 11.08
N LEU A 77 -3.46 -18.06 10.19
CA LEU A 77 -2.67 -17.97 8.97
C LEU A 77 -3.56 -17.58 7.78
N GLY A 78 -3.11 -16.60 7.01
CA GLY A 78 -3.64 -16.29 5.69
C GLY A 78 -2.49 -16.13 4.70
N LEU A 79 -2.63 -16.70 3.52
CA LEU A 79 -1.66 -16.58 2.43
C LEU A 79 -2.39 -16.31 1.13
N GLY A 80 -1.85 -15.41 0.32
CA GLY A 80 -2.40 -15.08 -0.98
C GLY A 80 -1.31 -14.68 -1.96
N VAL A 81 -1.54 -15.01 -3.22
CA VAL A 81 -0.68 -14.65 -4.34
C VAL A 81 -1.54 -14.08 -5.45
N ALA A 82 -1.02 -13.08 -6.17
CA ALA A 82 -1.71 -12.48 -7.30
C ALA A 82 -0.73 -12.23 -8.45
N PHE A 83 -1.12 -12.62 -9.65
CA PHE A 83 -0.33 -12.50 -10.87
C PHE A 83 -0.93 -11.43 -11.77
N GLY A 84 -0.10 -10.52 -12.27
CA GLY A 84 -0.53 -9.48 -13.22
C GLY A 84 -1.01 -10.08 -14.53
N LEU A 85 -2.15 -9.60 -15.02
CA LEU A 85 -2.63 -9.93 -16.36
C LEU A 85 -1.72 -9.27 -17.42
N PRO A 86 -1.57 -9.89 -18.61
CA PRO A 86 -0.87 -9.29 -19.73
C PRO A 86 -1.47 -7.93 -20.11
N SER A 87 -0.62 -6.95 -20.41
CA SER A 87 -1.05 -5.68 -20.98
C SER A 87 -1.30 -5.84 -22.48
N ALA A 88 -2.42 -5.28 -22.98
CA ALA A 88 -2.69 -5.18 -24.41
C ALA A 88 -1.59 -4.36 -25.12
N SER A 89 -1.33 -4.65 -26.40
CA SER A 89 -0.29 -3.98 -27.20
C SER A 89 -0.46 -2.45 -27.19
N ASP A 90 -1.70 -1.96 -27.36
CA ASP A 90 -2.00 -0.53 -27.32
C ASP A 90 -1.65 0.12 -25.98
N SER A 91 -1.88 -0.60 -24.86
CA SER A 91 -1.49 -0.11 -23.54
C SER A 91 0.03 -0.02 -23.39
N LYS A 92 0.77 -0.97 -23.98
CA LYS A 92 2.24 -0.95 -23.95
C LYS A 92 2.79 0.18 -24.80
N TYR A 93 2.21 0.40 -25.98
CA TYR A 93 2.56 1.52 -26.83
C TYR A 93 2.29 2.87 -26.15
N LYS A 94 1.11 3.03 -25.53
CA LYS A 94 0.71 4.30 -24.91
C LYS A 94 1.43 4.61 -23.60
N TYR A 95 1.66 3.62 -22.73
CA TYR A 95 2.11 3.83 -21.35
C TYR A 95 3.41 3.11 -20.98
N GLY A 96 3.98 2.32 -21.90
CA GLY A 96 5.16 1.49 -21.64
C GLY A 96 4.84 0.23 -20.86
N GLU A 97 5.83 -0.26 -20.11
CA GLU A 97 5.69 -1.44 -19.26
C GLU A 97 6.17 -1.16 -17.83
N THR A 98 5.50 -1.77 -16.86
CA THR A 98 5.96 -1.79 -15.46
C THR A 98 6.13 -3.22 -14.97
N LYS A 99 7.28 -3.51 -14.38
CA LYS A 99 7.53 -4.71 -13.58
C LYS A 99 7.38 -4.35 -12.10
N ARG A 100 6.65 -5.16 -11.35
CA ARG A 100 6.43 -4.92 -9.91
C ARG A 100 6.52 -6.18 -9.06
N LEU A 101 7.11 -6.04 -7.89
CA LEU A 101 7.04 -6.99 -6.78
C LEU A 101 6.43 -6.26 -5.58
N ASP A 102 5.38 -6.84 -5.00
CA ASP A 102 4.67 -6.22 -3.88
C ASP A 102 4.27 -7.30 -2.88
N ALA A 103 4.90 -7.25 -1.71
CA ALA A 103 4.69 -8.18 -0.62
C ALA A 103 4.09 -7.45 0.58
N GLN A 104 3.11 -8.08 1.23
CA GLN A 104 2.41 -7.49 2.37
C GLN A 104 2.22 -8.53 3.44
N LEU A 105 2.44 -8.12 4.69
CA LEU A 105 2.15 -8.90 5.87
C LEU A 105 1.25 -8.07 6.79
N ASN A 106 0.14 -8.68 7.21
CA ASN A 106 -0.85 -8.04 8.07
C ASN A 106 -1.11 -8.94 9.28
N ILE A 107 -0.94 -8.42 10.49
CA ILE A 107 -1.22 -9.13 11.74
C ILE A 107 -2.28 -8.33 12.49
N TYR A 108 -3.49 -8.87 12.61
CA TYR A 108 -4.59 -8.22 13.33
C TYR A 108 -5.08 -9.07 14.49
N SER A 109 -4.95 -8.49 15.68
CA SER A 109 -5.57 -8.96 16.92
C SER A 109 -6.77 -8.08 17.28
N LYS A 110 -7.37 -8.31 18.45
CA LYS A 110 -8.44 -7.43 18.94
C LYS A 110 -7.93 -6.01 19.26
N LYS A 111 -6.74 -5.93 19.88
CA LYS A 111 -6.16 -4.67 20.40
C LYS A 111 -5.20 -4.01 19.44
N PHE A 112 -4.45 -4.80 18.68
CA PHE A 112 -3.35 -4.32 17.85
C PHE A 112 -3.49 -4.76 16.41
N GLY A 113 -3.07 -3.89 15.49
CA GLY A 113 -2.84 -4.23 14.09
C GLY A 113 -1.44 -3.84 13.66
N ILE A 114 -0.77 -4.69 12.90
CA ILE A 114 0.54 -4.43 12.31
C ILE A 114 0.45 -4.68 10.82
N ASP A 115 1.00 -3.76 10.04
CA ASP A 115 1.11 -3.84 8.59
C ASP A 115 2.56 -3.65 8.18
N VAL A 116 3.07 -4.57 7.39
CA VAL A 116 4.37 -4.46 6.72
C VAL A 116 4.13 -4.52 5.22
N ILE A 117 4.69 -3.58 4.48
CA ILE A 117 4.53 -3.46 3.04
C ILE A 117 5.92 -3.31 2.44
N PHE A 118 6.24 -4.17 1.46
CA PHE A 118 7.39 -4.02 0.59
C PHE A 118 6.90 -3.86 -0.85
N GLN A 119 7.40 -2.85 -1.54
CA GLN A 119 7.07 -2.53 -2.92
C GLN A 119 8.35 -2.27 -3.69
N ASN A 120 8.48 -2.85 -4.87
CA ASN A 120 9.53 -2.55 -5.83
C ASN A 120 8.91 -2.46 -7.23
N TYR A 121 9.05 -1.32 -7.88
CA TYR A 121 8.47 -1.00 -9.19
C TYR A 121 9.57 -0.53 -10.14
N ASN A 122 9.53 -1.01 -11.38
CA ASN A 122 10.45 -0.62 -12.44
C ASN A 122 9.63 -0.30 -13.70
N GLY A 123 9.84 0.87 -14.26
CA GLY A 123 9.12 1.38 -15.42
C GLY A 123 7.91 2.24 -15.04
N TYR A 124 7.95 3.50 -15.48
CA TYR A 124 6.94 4.53 -15.25
C TYR A 124 6.63 5.26 -16.55
N TYR A 125 5.62 6.11 -16.55
CA TYR A 125 5.40 7.15 -17.56
C TYR A 125 5.01 8.46 -16.88
N LEU A 126 5.25 9.57 -17.56
CA LEU A 126 4.75 10.88 -17.16
C LEU A 126 3.26 10.96 -17.52
N GLU A 127 2.38 11.05 -16.53
CA GLU A 127 0.92 11.01 -16.65
C GLU A 127 0.34 12.32 -17.19
N ASN A 128 1.06 13.45 -17.06
CA ASN A 128 0.55 14.78 -17.38
C ASN A 128 1.46 15.61 -18.32
N PRO A 129 1.95 15.07 -19.46
CA PRO A 129 2.87 15.80 -20.33
C PRO A 129 2.28 17.10 -20.88
N LYS A 130 0.98 17.10 -21.20
CA LYS A 130 0.24 18.28 -21.71
C LYS A 130 0.13 19.43 -20.70
N ALA A 131 0.30 19.15 -19.41
CA ALA A 131 0.34 20.20 -18.38
C ALA A 131 1.73 20.85 -18.27
N LEU A 132 2.74 20.28 -18.92
CA LEU A 132 4.14 20.69 -18.80
C LEU A 132 4.73 21.21 -20.12
N ALA A 133 4.26 20.73 -21.26
CA ALA A 133 4.67 21.19 -22.58
C ALA A 133 3.61 20.87 -23.66
N ILE A 134 3.82 21.39 -24.87
CA ILE A 134 3.09 20.96 -26.07
C ILE A 134 3.37 19.47 -26.30
N TRP A 135 2.32 18.65 -26.36
CA TRP A 135 2.44 17.20 -26.49
C TRP A 135 1.34 16.62 -27.38
N ASP A 136 1.62 16.57 -28.68
CA ASP A 136 0.68 16.10 -29.72
C ASP A 136 0.95 14.65 -30.16
N LYS A 137 1.45 13.83 -29.23
CA LYS A 137 1.66 12.40 -29.45
C LYS A 137 0.54 11.60 -28.80
N ASP A 138 0.23 10.45 -29.39
CA ASP A 138 -0.80 9.52 -28.93
C ASP A 138 -0.31 8.57 -27.81
N TYR A 139 0.97 8.66 -27.46
CA TYR A 139 1.61 7.99 -26.33
C TYR A 139 2.09 8.98 -25.26
N PHE A 140 2.28 8.50 -24.03
CA PHE A 140 2.83 9.27 -22.91
C PHE A 140 4.35 9.08 -22.82
N PRO A 141 5.13 10.10 -22.41
CA PRO A 141 6.56 9.95 -22.23
C PRO A 141 6.88 8.81 -21.26
N GLN A 142 7.68 7.84 -21.71
CA GLN A 142 7.94 6.61 -20.96
C GLN A 142 9.30 6.69 -20.27
N LEU A 143 9.36 6.20 -19.04
CA LEU A 143 10.54 6.12 -18.18
C LEU A 143 10.76 4.64 -17.80
N PRO A 144 11.16 3.78 -18.74
CA PRO A 144 11.25 2.33 -18.52
C PRO A 144 12.28 1.92 -17.46
N LYS A 145 13.26 2.79 -17.18
CA LYS A 145 14.32 2.56 -16.19
C LYS A 145 14.15 3.37 -14.90
N MET A 146 13.06 4.12 -14.76
CA MET A 146 12.70 4.70 -13.46
C MET A 146 12.29 3.56 -12.53
N GLN A 147 12.86 3.57 -11.34
CA GLN A 147 12.62 2.58 -10.30
C GLN A 147 12.15 3.24 -9.01
N SER A 148 11.32 2.53 -8.25
CA SER A 148 10.98 2.90 -6.89
C SER A 148 10.97 1.68 -5.98
N ALA A 149 11.41 1.88 -4.74
CA ALA A 149 11.38 0.86 -3.70
C ALA A 149 10.84 1.48 -2.41
N SER A 150 9.93 0.78 -1.74
CA SER A 150 9.37 1.21 -0.46
C SER A 150 9.31 0.02 0.50
N LEU A 151 9.81 0.22 1.72
CA LEU A 151 9.55 -0.64 2.87
C LEU A 151 8.83 0.18 3.92
N GLY A 152 7.58 -0.15 4.19
CA GLY A 152 6.76 0.51 5.21
C GLY A 152 6.35 -0.44 6.32
N VAL A 153 6.39 0.04 7.55
CA VAL A 153 5.83 -0.62 8.73
C VAL A 153 4.85 0.34 9.42
N GLY A 154 3.67 -0.17 9.79
CA GLY A 154 2.68 0.56 10.56
C GLY A 154 2.13 -0.32 11.68
N GLY A 155 2.02 0.24 12.88
CA GLY A 155 1.38 -0.40 14.03
C GLY A 155 0.23 0.45 14.53
N TYR A 156 -0.87 -0.17 14.95
CA TYR A 156 -2.08 0.51 15.42
C TYR A 156 -2.60 -0.16 16.69
N TYR A 157 -3.04 0.64 17.66
CA TYR A 157 -3.82 0.24 18.81
C TYR A 157 -5.28 0.66 18.62
N PHE A 158 -6.21 -0.25 18.88
CA PHE A 158 -7.65 0.00 18.81
C PHE A 158 -8.22 0.13 20.24
N PHE A 159 -8.72 1.32 20.58
CA PHE A 159 -9.28 1.60 21.92
C PHE A 159 -10.57 0.81 22.20
N ASN A 160 -11.49 0.71 21.23
CA ASN A 160 -12.74 -0.04 21.39
C ASN A 160 -12.61 -1.52 20.99
N ASN A 161 -11.54 -2.17 21.43
CA ASN A 161 -11.20 -3.56 21.08
C ASN A 161 -12.17 -4.64 21.63
N LYS A 162 -13.13 -4.26 22.49
CA LYS A 162 -14.17 -5.17 22.97
C LYS A 162 -15.34 -5.30 21.99
N LYS A 163 -15.70 -4.21 21.31
CA LYS A 163 -16.87 -4.15 20.41
C LYS A 163 -16.47 -4.10 18.94
N PHE A 164 -15.32 -3.50 18.61
CA PHE A 164 -14.86 -3.32 17.24
C PHE A 164 -13.83 -4.38 16.84
N SER A 165 -13.99 -4.96 15.64
CA SER A 165 -13.03 -5.90 15.05
C SER A 165 -12.50 -5.40 13.71
N TYR A 166 -11.24 -4.94 13.70
CA TYR A 166 -10.54 -4.57 12.46
C TYR A 166 -10.38 -5.76 11.51
N LYS A 167 -10.13 -6.95 12.09
CA LYS A 167 -10.01 -8.23 11.39
C LYS A 167 -11.26 -8.57 10.56
N ALA A 168 -12.45 -8.15 11.02
CA ALA A 168 -13.70 -8.43 10.32
C ALA A 168 -13.81 -7.71 8.97
N ALA A 169 -13.24 -6.50 8.86
CA ALA A 169 -13.22 -5.73 7.63
C ALA A 169 -12.16 -6.25 6.64
N TYR A 170 -10.95 -6.59 7.11
CA TYR A 170 -9.79 -6.78 6.21
C TYR A 170 -9.30 -8.24 6.08
N VAL A 171 -9.47 -9.10 7.09
CA VAL A 171 -9.07 -10.52 7.01
C VAL A 171 -10.25 -11.42 6.67
N ARG A 172 -11.48 -11.05 7.08
CA ARG A 172 -12.75 -11.68 6.66
C ARG A 172 -13.01 -13.09 7.21
N ASN A 173 -12.19 -13.57 8.15
CA ASN A 173 -12.47 -14.79 8.94
C ASN A 173 -13.15 -14.48 10.29
N VAL A 174 -13.52 -13.22 10.52
CA VAL A 174 -14.41 -12.76 11.59
C VAL A 174 -15.50 -11.92 10.93
N VAL A 175 -16.72 -11.97 11.45
CA VAL A 175 -17.84 -11.12 11.01
C VAL A 175 -18.19 -10.16 12.14
N GLN A 176 -18.29 -8.87 11.82
CA GLN A 176 -18.83 -7.86 12.73
C GLN A 176 -20.37 -7.94 12.64
N ASN A 177 -21.03 -8.26 13.75
CA ASN A 177 -22.48 -8.46 13.81
C ASN A 177 -23.25 -7.17 14.10
N LYS A 178 -22.62 -6.25 14.84
CA LYS A 178 -23.20 -4.94 15.21
C LYS A 178 -22.27 -3.81 14.82
N SER A 179 -22.83 -2.69 14.37
CA SER A 179 -22.02 -1.52 14.02
C SER A 179 -21.18 -1.06 15.21
N ALA A 180 -19.90 -0.81 14.97
CA ALA A 180 -18.97 -0.37 15.98
C ALA A 180 -17.80 0.34 15.33
N GLY A 181 -17.20 1.27 16.06
CA GLY A 181 -15.96 1.91 15.66
C GLY A 181 -14.98 2.02 16.81
N SER A 182 -13.78 2.46 16.50
CA SER A 182 -12.70 2.63 17.45
C SER A 182 -11.86 3.81 17.01
N PHE A 183 -11.48 4.65 17.98
CA PHE A 183 -10.27 5.45 17.80
C PHE A 183 -9.08 4.51 17.58
N LEU A 184 -8.09 4.99 16.84
CA LEU A 184 -6.82 4.31 16.67
C LEU A 184 -5.67 5.26 16.95
N LEU A 185 -4.65 4.76 17.64
CA LEU A 185 -3.36 5.39 17.79
C LEU A 185 -2.34 4.48 17.15
N GLY A 186 -1.47 5.02 16.30
CA GLY A 186 -0.48 4.23 15.58
C GLY A 186 0.86 4.91 15.46
N GLY A 187 1.87 4.09 15.19
CA GLY A 187 3.21 4.52 14.80
C GLY A 187 3.53 3.99 13.42
N TYR A 188 4.33 4.72 12.66
CA TYR A 188 4.77 4.28 11.35
C TYR A 188 6.25 4.56 11.12
N TYR A 189 6.84 3.74 10.27
CA TYR A 189 8.17 3.88 9.72
C TYR A 189 8.12 3.57 8.22
N SER A 190 8.84 4.32 7.38
CA SER A 190 9.10 3.89 6.01
C SER A 190 10.47 4.27 5.51
N LEU A 191 11.01 3.41 4.66
CA LEU A 191 12.14 3.68 3.79
C LEU A 191 11.59 3.75 2.38
N ASP A 192 11.85 4.85 1.68
CA ASP A 192 11.35 5.08 0.33
C ASP A 192 12.50 5.54 -0.54
N TYR A 193 12.60 5.00 -1.75
CA TYR A 193 13.56 5.40 -2.77
C TYR A 193 12.83 5.51 -4.10
N ALA A 194 13.15 6.53 -4.89
CA ALA A 194 12.83 6.56 -6.30
C ALA A 194 13.98 7.22 -7.07
N GLY A 195 14.20 6.77 -8.29
CA GLY A 195 15.27 7.29 -9.14
C GLY A 195 15.50 6.39 -10.33
N PHE A 196 16.75 6.36 -10.81
CA PHE A 196 17.18 5.54 -11.93
C PHE A 196 18.32 4.63 -11.48
N GLU A 197 18.37 3.42 -12.03
CA GLU A 197 19.40 2.42 -11.71
C GLU A 197 20.82 2.96 -11.96
N GLU A 198 21.66 2.89 -10.93
CA GLU A 198 23.06 3.34 -10.97
C GLU A 198 23.87 2.37 -11.85
N GLY A 199 24.48 2.88 -12.92
CA GLY A 199 25.26 2.07 -13.89
C GLY A 199 24.50 1.60 -15.14
N ALA A 200 23.18 1.85 -15.25
CA ALA A 200 22.40 1.50 -16.44
C ALA A 200 22.51 2.52 -17.60
N TYR A 201 23.29 3.60 -17.42
CA TYR A 201 23.41 4.72 -18.35
C TYR A 201 24.74 5.47 -18.17
N ASN A 202 25.22 6.09 -19.26
CA ASN A 202 26.20 7.17 -19.18
C ASN A 202 25.59 8.31 -18.36
N GLN A 203 26.35 8.87 -17.41
CA GLN A 203 25.92 9.98 -16.56
C GLN A 203 25.33 11.15 -17.38
N ASP A 204 25.74 11.29 -18.64
CA ASP A 204 25.29 12.30 -19.60
C ASP A 204 23.87 12.10 -20.17
N THR A 205 23.22 10.96 -19.89
CA THR A 205 21.93 10.62 -20.51
C THR A 205 20.72 10.66 -19.59
N ILE A 206 20.82 10.61 -18.28
CA ILE A 206 19.65 10.86 -17.40
C ILE A 206 20.05 11.85 -16.33
N THR A 207 19.58 13.07 -16.52
CA THR A 207 19.84 14.21 -15.65
C THR A 207 18.71 14.46 -14.67
N SER A 208 17.47 14.04 -14.97
CA SER A 208 16.32 14.21 -14.08
C SER A 208 15.20 13.18 -14.29
N PHE A 209 14.18 13.24 -13.42
CA PHE A 209 12.91 12.54 -13.61
C PHE A 209 12.13 12.98 -14.86
N ILE A 210 12.44 14.15 -15.42
CA ILE A 210 11.74 14.69 -16.59
C ILE A 210 12.24 13.99 -17.88
N PRO A 211 11.34 13.39 -18.69
CA PRO A 211 11.67 12.77 -19.96
C PRO A 211 12.45 13.69 -20.91
N LYS A 212 13.36 13.11 -21.71
CA LYS A 212 14.23 13.85 -22.65
C LYS A 212 13.48 14.57 -23.75
N GLU A 213 12.31 14.04 -24.10
CA GLU A 213 11.45 14.56 -25.17
C GLU A 213 10.82 15.91 -24.80
N LEU A 214 10.90 16.32 -23.54
CA LEU A 214 10.40 17.59 -23.06
C LEU A 214 11.47 18.69 -23.15
N PRO A 215 11.06 19.98 -23.18
CA PRO A 215 11.97 21.11 -23.32
C PRO A 215 13.09 21.12 -22.27
N LEU A 216 14.27 21.57 -22.67
CA LEU A 216 15.44 21.67 -21.79
C LEU A 216 15.17 22.54 -20.56
N GLU A 217 14.49 23.67 -20.74
CA GLU A 217 14.11 24.59 -19.65
C GLU A 217 13.30 23.90 -18.55
N LEU A 218 12.36 23.01 -18.93
CA LEU A 218 11.58 22.22 -17.99
C LEU A 218 12.45 21.17 -17.29
N ARG A 219 13.36 20.52 -18.03
CA ARG A 219 14.24 19.52 -17.43
C ARG A 219 15.19 20.14 -16.41
N ASP A 220 15.70 21.33 -16.70
CA ASP A 220 16.61 22.08 -15.83
C ASP A 220 15.86 22.68 -14.63
N SER A 221 14.55 22.94 -14.75
CA SER A 221 13.72 23.33 -13.61
C SER A 221 13.52 22.19 -12.61
N PHE A 222 13.61 20.92 -13.04
CA PHE A 222 13.52 19.75 -12.15
C PHE A 222 14.89 19.09 -12.00
N ASP A 223 15.82 19.72 -11.29
CA ASP A 223 17.15 19.18 -10.98
C ASP A 223 17.13 18.10 -9.88
N ILE A 224 16.29 17.08 -10.07
CA ILE A 224 16.20 15.89 -9.22
C ILE A 224 16.27 14.65 -10.10
N LYS A 225 17.24 13.78 -9.81
CA LYS A 225 17.46 12.49 -10.45
C LYS A 225 17.02 11.31 -9.58
N ALA A 226 17.18 11.42 -8.27
CA ALA A 226 16.76 10.40 -7.32
C ALA A 226 16.50 11.00 -5.95
N PHE A 227 15.71 10.30 -5.14
CA PHE A 227 15.58 10.57 -3.72
C PHE A 227 15.60 9.27 -2.91
N ALA A 228 16.09 9.37 -1.69
CA ALA A 228 15.97 8.35 -0.66
C ALA A 228 15.47 9.01 0.62
N SER A 229 14.45 8.44 1.26
CA SER A 229 13.88 8.97 2.50
C SER A 229 13.69 7.89 3.55
N SER A 230 13.91 8.28 4.80
CA SER A 230 13.51 7.54 6.00
C SER A 230 12.52 8.39 6.75
N THR A 231 11.28 7.91 6.93
CA THR A 231 10.22 8.62 7.62
C THR A 231 9.74 7.85 8.83
N TYR A 232 9.42 8.56 9.90
CA TYR A 232 8.82 7.97 11.09
C TYR A 232 7.90 8.96 11.76
N GLY A 233 6.83 8.46 12.38
CA GLY A 233 5.87 9.33 13.02
C GLY A 233 4.75 8.58 13.69
N LEU A 234 3.80 9.37 14.16
CA LEU A 234 2.59 8.90 14.83
C LEU A 234 1.37 9.22 13.98
N SER A 235 0.35 8.40 14.08
CA SER A 235 -0.95 8.60 13.45
C SER A 235 -2.05 8.45 14.47
N PHE A 236 -3.04 9.32 14.43
CA PHE A 236 -4.26 9.20 15.22
C PHE A 236 -5.45 9.23 14.28
N GLY A 237 -6.47 8.43 14.54
CA GLY A 237 -7.57 8.31 13.61
C GLY A 237 -8.79 7.63 14.18
N TYR A 238 -9.72 7.33 13.29
CA TYR A 238 -10.95 6.62 13.62
C TYR A 238 -11.27 5.59 12.55
N THR A 239 -11.80 4.46 12.99
CA THR A 239 -12.34 3.43 12.11
C THR A 239 -13.74 3.07 12.56
N TYR A 240 -14.65 2.90 11.60
CA TYR A 240 -16.04 2.55 11.88
C TYR A 240 -16.54 1.51 10.90
N THR A 241 -17.20 0.47 11.41
CA THR A 241 -17.95 -0.50 10.62
C THR A 241 -19.44 -0.26 10.84
N LEU A 242 -20.15 0.07 9.76
CA LEU A 242 -21.60 0.05 9.68
C LEU A 242 -22.05 -1.35 9.23
N VAL A 243 -22.90 -2.01 10.01
CA VAL A 243 -23.49 -3.31 9.67
C VAL A 243 -24.97 -3.14 9.33
N MET A 244 -25.38 -3.64 8.18
CA MET A 244 -26.74 -3.60 7.65
C MET A 244 -27.15 -5.02 7.25
N LYS A 245 -27.69 -5.78 8.21
CA LYS A 245 -27.94 -7.22 8.08
C LYS A 245 -26.64 -7.95 7.68
N ARG A 246 -26.58 -8.49 6.46
CA ARG A 246 -25.42 -9.21 5.92
C ARG A 246 -24.41 -8.31 5.20
N TRP A 247 -24.76 -7.05 4.95
CA TRP A 247 -23.88 -6.08 4.34
C TRP A 247 -23.10 -5.31 5.41
N PHE A 248 -21.89 -4.88 5.08
CA PHE A 248 -21.14 -3.94 5.90
C PHE A 248 -20.33 -2.97 5.04
N ILE A 249 -20.07 -1.80 5.62
CA ILE A 249 -19.11 -0.82 5.13
C ILE A 249 -18.20 -0.48 6.30
N ASN A 250 -16.90 -0.55 6.11
CA ASN A 250 -15.89 -0.05 7.03
C ASN A 250 -15.13 1.11 6.38
N ILE A 251 -14.90 2.17 7.13
CA ILE A 251 -14.01 3.27 6.76
C ILE A 251 -13.03 3.48 7.91
N SER A 252 -11.74 3.56 7.59
CA SER A 252 -10.67 3.90 8.51
C SER A 252 -9.88 5.07 7.95
N LEU A 253 -9.80 6.15 8.71
CA LEU A 253 -9.00 7.33 8.37
C LEU A 253 -7.97 7.56 9.48
N ALA A 254 -6.70 7.70 9.10
CA ALA A 254 -5.59 7.90 10.01
C ALA A 254 -4.63 8.96 9.43
N PRO A 255 -4.85 10.26 9.71
CA PRO A 255 -3.81 11.27 9.55
C PRO A 255 -2.64 10.97 10.50
N GLY A 256 -1.45 11.37 10.09
CA GLY A 256 -0.24 11.21 10.85
C GLY A 256 0.78 12.28 10.53
N PHE A 257 1.64 12.53 11.52
CA PHE A 257 2.67 13.55 11.47
C PHE A 257 3.96 12.93 12.02
N GLY A 258 5.08 13.36 11.48
CA GLY A 258 6.35 12.75 11.80
C GLY A 258 7.53 13.57 11.32
N ALA A 259 8.70 12.96 11.47
CA ALA A 259 9.95 13.47 10.94
C ALA A 259 10.41 12.61 9.78
N LYS A 260 11.25 13.20 8.95
CA LYS A 260 11.91 12.54 7.83
C LYS A 260 13.37 12.93 7.75
N ASN A 261 14.18 12.03 7.21
CA ASN A 261 15.49 12.32 6.68
C ASN A 261 15.46 12.03 5.18
N LEU A 262 15.70 13.05 4.36
CA LEU A 262 15.70 12.96 2.90
C LEU A 262 17.11 13.15 2.38
N ARG A 263 17.47 12.36 1.36
CA ARG A 263 18.65 12.54 0.52
C ARG A 263 18.17 12.71 -0.91
N LEU A 264 18.58 13.78 -1.57
CA LEU A 264 18.30 14.04 -2.98
C LEU A 264 19.60 13.99 -3.76
N PHE A 265 19.48 13.46 -4.97
CA PHE A 265 20.56 13.39 -5.94
C PHE A 265 20.14 14.26 -7.12
N ASN A 266 20.93 15.27 -7.42
CA ASN A 266 20.70 16.15 -8.57
C ASN A 266 21.41 15.63 -9.83
N SER A 267 21.30 16.37 -10.93
CA SER A 267 21.94 16.02 -12.20
C SER A 267 23.47 15.91 -12.12
N LYS A 268 24.10 16.69 -11.23
CA LYS A 268 25.56 16.71 -10.97
C LYS A 268 26.03 15.58 -10.06
N GLY A 269 25.12 14.78 -9.49
CA GLY A 269 25.43 13.73 -8.53
C GLY A 269 25.72 14.25 -7.11
N GLU A 270 25.46 15.53 -6.84
CA GLU A 270 25.54 16.08 -5.50
C GLU A 270 24.43 15.48 -4.63
N ASN A 271 24.78 15.16 -3.38
CA ASN A 271 23.86 14.59 -2.40
C ASN A 271 23.46 15.66 -1.39
N LEU A 272 22.26 16.20 -1.55
CA LEU A 272 21.69 17.14 -0.60
C LEU A 272 20.89 16.38 0.44
N SER A 273 21.26 16.53 1.71
CA SER A 273 20.57 15.89 2.82
C SER A 273 19.81 16.91 3.65
N LYS A 274 18.53 16.65 3.95
CA LYS A 274 17.72 17.51 4.82
C LYS A 274 16.78 16.70 5.67
N SER A 275 16.73 17.06 6.94
CA SER A 275 15.71 16.60 7.87
C SER A 275 14.53 17.56 7.83
N GLY A 276 13.32 17.04 8.04
CA GLY A 276 12.13 17.88 8.08
C GLY A 276 10.94 17.15 8.65
N THR A 277 9.78 17.74 8.46
CA THR A 277 8.51 17.11 8.82
C THR A 277 7.91 16.36 7.64
N VAL A 278 7.04 15.41 7.96
CA VAL A 278 6.21 14.68 7.01
C VAL A 278 4.79 14.62 7.56
N SER A 279 3.82 14.88 6.69
CA SER A 279 2.42 14.55 6.95
C SER A 279 2.05 13.33 6.10
N ARG A 280 1.22 12.45 6.68
CA ARG A 280 0.76 11.21 6.05
C ARG A 280 -0.73 11.08 6.27
N ILE A 281 -1.46 10.68 5.23
CA ILE A 281 -2.86 10.28 5.35
C ILE A 281 -2.97 8.84 4.91
N THR A 282 -3.55 7.99 5.78
CA THR A 282 -3.93 6.63 5.43
C THR A 282 -5.44 6.50 5.44
N LEU A 283 -5.99 6.08 4.29
CA LEU A 283 -7.40 5.75 4.12
C LEU A 283 -7.52 4.25 3.83
N ARG A 284 -8.41 3.59 4.55
CA ARG A 284 -8.86 2.24 4.22
C ARG A 284 -10.37 2.16 4.19
N THR A 285 -10.88 1.42 3.23
CA THR A 285 -12.31 1.18 3.09
C THR A 285 -12.53 -0.28 2.79
N ALA A 286 -13.58 -0.86 3.35
CA ALA A 286 -14.04 -2.20 3.00
C ALA A 286 -15.55 -2.22 2.88
N LEU A 287 -16.06 -2.74 1.77
CA LEU A 287 -17.47 -3.04 1.55
C LEU A 287 -17.58 -4.56 1.40
N GLY A 288 -18.66 -5.16 1.89
CA GLY A 288 -18.93 -6.53 1.48
C GLY A 288 -20.22 -7.12 2.01
N TYR A 289 -20.49 -8.32 1.53
CA TYR A 289 -21.60 -9.17 1.93
C TYR A 289 -21.09 -10.42 2.63
N ASN A 290 -21.67 -10.73 3.78
CA ASN A 290 -21.37 -11.90 4.61
C ASN A 290 -22.55 -12.87 4.56
N GLY A 291 -22.53 -13.81 3.62
CA GLY A 291 -23.40 -14.97 3.63
C GLY A 291 -22.87 -16.07 4.56
N ASP A 292 -23.63 -17.15 4.71
CA ASP A 292 -23.27 -18.25 5.60
C ASP A 292 -22.06 -19.02 5.05
N LYS A 293 -22.11 -19.35 3.75
CA LYS A 293 -21.05 -20.06 3.02
C LYS A 293 -20.22 -19.16 2.11
N PHE A 294 -20.81 -18.11 1.55
CA PHE A 294 -20.16 -17.24 0.57
C PHE A 294 -20.00 -15.82 1.09
N GLN A 295 -18.92 -15.17 0.69
CA GLN A 295 -18.68 -13.76 0.94
C GLN A 295 -18.26 -13.08 -0.35
N ILE A 296 -18.62 -11.81 -0.48
CA ILE A 296 -18.09 -10.91 -1.51
C ILE A 296 -17.52 -9.70 -0.78
N GLY A 297 -16.43 -9.15 -1.29
CA GLY A 297 -15.85 -7.97 -0.70
C GLY A 297 -15.07 -7.12 -1.68
N PHE A 298 -15.07 -5.83 -1.40
CA PHE A 298 -14.23 -4.83 -2.03
C PHE A 298 -13.44 -4.11 -0.94
N THR A 299 -12.13 -3.93 -1.13
CA THR A 299 -11.28 -3.17 -0.20
C THR A 299 -10.45 -2.16 -0.95
N LEU A 300 -10.38 -0.94 -0.43
CA LEU A 300 -9.50 0.12 -0.90
C LEU A 300 -8.50 0.48 0.21
N TYR A 301 -7.24 0.64 -0.16
CA TYR A 301 -6.19 1.22 0.66
C TYR A 301 -5.55 2.35 -0.12
N SER A 302 -5.38 3.51 0.51
CA SER A 302 -4.64 4.63 -0.01
C SER A 302 -3.74 5.20 1.08
N ARG A 303 -2.48 5.47 0.73
CA ARG A 303 -1.51 6.18 1.56
C ARG A 303 -0.87 7.26 0.73
N THR A 304 -0.93 8.48 1.22
CA THR A 304 -0.25 9.64 0.63
C THR A 304 0.62 10.28 1.69
N ALA A 305 1.81 10.72 1.31
CA ALA A 305 2.67 11.52 2.16
C ALA A 305 3.09 12.80 1.41
N ASN A 306 3.30 13.89 2.13
CA ASN A 306 3.90 15.10 1.57
C ASN A 306 5.32 15.28 2.14
N ILE A 307 6.30 15.35 1.24
CA ILE A 307 7.71 15.52 1.51
C ILE A 307 8.20 16.83 0.87
N THR A 308 8.16 17.92 1.62
CA THR A 308 8.81 19.19 1.22
C THR A 308 10.32 19.19 1.38
N PHE A 309 11.03 19.66 0.38
CA PHE A 309 12.47 19.90 0.37
C PHE A 309 12.79 21.11 -0.51
N GLU A 310 13.29 22.19 0.09
CA GLU A 310 13.67 23.42 -0.63
C GLU A 310 12.54 23.90 -1.54
N ASN A 311 12.74 23.88 -2.86
CA ASN A 311 11.76 24.25 -3.86
C ASN A 311 10.99 23.06 -4.45
N TYR A 312 10.99 21.90 -3.78
CA TYR A 312 10.30 20.70 -4.25
C TYR A 312 9.36 20.11 -3.21
N ASP A 313 8.14 19.81 -3.63
CA ASP A 313 7.21 18.97 -2.88
C ASP A 313 7.12 17.60 -3.56
N ILE A 314 7.56 16.56 -2.85
CA ILE A 314 7.55 15.17 -3.31
C ILE A 314 6.39 14.44 -2.64
N ILE A 315 5.44 13.99 -3.45
CA ILE A 315 4.19 13.40 -2.99
C ILE A 315 4.09 11.94 -3.48
N PRO A 316 4.72 10.99 -2.77
CA PRO A 316 4.53 9.58 -3.06
C PRO A 316 3.12 9.14 -2.61
N SER A 317 2.44 8.37 -3.47
CA SER A 317 1.15 7.78 -3.14
C SER A 317 1.08 6.30 -3.52
N THR A 318 0.59 5.49 -2.60
CA THR A 318 0.32 4.07 -2.83
C THR A 318 -1.17 3.82 -2.69
N SER A 319 -1.78 3.22 -3.71
CA SER A 319 -3.16 2.77 -3.68
C SER A 319 -3.30 1.30 -4.08
N ASN A 320 -4.30 0.64 -3.50
CA ASN A 320 -4.56 -0.78 -3.70
C ASN A 320 -6.06 -1.03 -3.55
N ALA A 321 -6.69 -1.41 -4.66
CA ALA A 321 -8.08 -1.83 -4.72
C ALA A 321 -8.13 -3.35 -4.91
N ARG A 322 -8.97 -4.04 -4.14
CA ARG A 322 -9.18 -5.48 -4.25
C ARG A 322 -10.65 -5.79 -4.31
N PHE A 323 -11.05 -6.64 -5.25
CA PHE A 323 -12.35 -7.29 -5.25
C PHE A 323 -12.15 -8.79 -5.07
N PHE A 324 -13.01 -9.46 -4.31
CA PHE A 324 -12.95 -10.91 -4.19
C PHE A 324 -14.32 -11.53 -3.95
N VAL A 325 -14.45 -12.78 -4.37
CA VAL A 325 -15.47 -13.73 -3.93
C VAL A 325 -14.78 -14.78 -3.08
N ALA A 326 -15.43 -15.22 -2.01
CA ALA A 326 -14.88 -16.19 -1.09
C ALA A 326 -15.91 -17.25 -0.68
N LYS A 327 -15.42 -18.45 -0.38
CA LYS A 327 -16.23 -19.57 0.14
C LYS A 327 -15.61 -20.11 1.42
N ARG A 328 -16.45 -20.33 2.44
CA ARG A 328 -16.11 -20.99 3.71
C ARG A 328 -16.30 -22.50 3.59
N PHE A 329 -15.34 -23.26 4.13
CA PHE A 329 -15.36 -24.71 4.22
C PHE A 329 -15.16 -25.14 5.67
N ASN A 330 -15.99 -26.07 6.13
CA ASN A 330 -15.80 -26.72 7.42
C ASN A 330 -14.67 -27.74 7.30
N VAL A 331 -13.62 -27.61 8.10
CA VAL A 331 -12.45 -28.51 8.09
C VAL A 331 -12.46 -29.45 9.30
N LYS A 332 -13.65 -29.79 9.84
CA LYS A 332 -13.73 -30.80 10.90
C LYS A 332 -13.18 -32.12 10.35
N ARG A 333 -12.12 -32.67 10.95
CA ARG A 333 -11.83 -34.10 10.85
C ARG A 333 -13.04 -34.82 11.43
N LYS A 334 -13.69 -35.71 10.67
CA LYS A 334 -14.48 -36.77 11.29
C LYS A 334 -13.52 -37.50 12.25
N LYS A 335 -13.83 -37.52 13.54
CA LYS A 335 -13.15 -38.48 14.43
C LYS A 335 -13.55 -39.86 13.93
N ALA A 336 -12.60 -40.79 13.89
CA ALA A 336 -12.85 -42.19 13.55
C ALA A 336 -13.79 -42.91 14.57
N SER A 337 -14.34 -42.20 15.56
CA SER A 337 -15.32 -42.70 16.52
C SER A 337 -16.77 -42.67 16.01
N ASP A 338 -17.05 -42.04 14.87
CA ASP A 338 -18.41 -41.90 14.34
C ASP A 338 -18.66 -42.81 13.13
N ILE A 339 -17.82 -43.84 12.97
CA ILE A 339 -18.06 -45.01 12.11
C ILE A 339 -18.21 -46.20 13.07
N GLN A 340 -19.41 -46.35 13.62
CA GLN A 340 -19.88 -47.60 14.19
C GLN A 340 -21.07 -48.06 13.38
#